data_AF-A0A200R9L6-F1
#
_entry.id   AF-A0A200R9L6-F1
#
_cell.length_a   1.000
_cell.length_b   1.000
_cell.length_c   1.000
_cell.angle_alpha   90.00
_cell.angle_beta   90.00
_cell.angle_gamma   90.00
#
_symmetry.space_group_name_H-M   'P 1'
#
loop_
_entity.id
_entity.type
_entity.pdbx_description
1 polymer ?
#
loop_
_entity_poly.entity_id
_entity_poly.type
_entity_poly.pdbx_seq_one_letter_code
_entity_poly.pdbx_strand_id
1 'polypeptide(L)'
;MDGGVDDNLHYFQGFWCPPDRIEAVIALQQDFEAHDTDLIISTPPRSGTLWLKSMTFAIVNRTRYPRTSSTSSKHPPTPIAYYFISSPCALL
;
A
#
# COMPACT_ATOMS: atom_id res chain seq x y z
N MET A 1 -20.52 -3.49 8.54
CA MET A 1 -20.95 -3.25 7.14
C MET A 1 -20.43 -4.44 6.36
N ASP A 2 -21.29 -5.45 6.24
CA ASP A 2 -21.01 -6.70 5.55
C ASP A 2 -20.88 -6.43 4.05
N GLY A 3 -19.66 -6.51 3.53
CA GLY A 3 -19.41 -6.53 2.09
C GLY A 3 -19.78 -7.91 1.56
N GLY A 4 -20.99 -8.03 1.00
CA GLY A 4 -21.39 -9.20 0.23
C GLY A 4 -20.36 -9.47 -0.85
N VAL A 5 -19.83 -10.69 -0.86
CA VAL A 5 -19.05 -11.22 -1.96
C VAL A 5 -20.03 -11.39 -3.11
N ASP A 6 -20.10 -10.41 -4.01
CA ASP A 6 -20.69 -10.66 -5.33
C ASP A 6 -19.78 -11.68 -6.02
N ASP A 7 -20.29 -12.89 -6.22
CA ASP A 7 -19.63 -14.03 -6.89
C ASP A 7 -19.27 -13.79 -8.37
N ASN A 8 -19.28 -12.53 -8.82
CA ASN A 8 -19.05 -12.15 -10.22
C ASN A 8 -17.56 -11.94 -10.50
N LEU A 9 -16.75 -13.00 -10.34
CA LEU A 9 -15.35 -13.00 -10.75
C LEU A 9 -15.24 -13.16 -12.26
N HIS A 10 -14.33 -12.40 -12.89
CA HIS A 10 -14.02 -12.51 -14.31
C HIS A 10 -12.61 -13.07 -14.49
N TYR A 11 -12.42 -13.85 -15.55
CA TYR A 11 -11.09 -14.37 -15.92
C TYR A 11 -10.35 -13.32 -16.77
N PHE A 12 -9.32 -12.71 -16.20
CA PHE A 12 -8.54 -11.65 -16.83
C PHE A 12 -7.04 -11.92 -16.67
N GLN A 13 -6.30 -11.92 -17.79
CA GLN A 13 -4.84 -12.09 -17.84
C GLN A 13 -4.28 -13.28 -17.01
N GLY A 14 -5.04 -14.37 -16.90
CA GLY A 14 -4.60 -15.58 -16.18
C GLY A 14 -5.09 -15.70 -14.73
N PHE A 15 -5.85 -14.72 -14.22
CA PHE A 15 -6.36 -14.72 -12.85
C PHE A 15 -7.87 -14.47 -12.81
N TRP A 16 -8.52 -14.98 -11.76
CA TRP A 16 -9.91 -14.66 -11.45
C TRP A 16 -9.96 -13.46 -10.50
N CYS A 17 -10.61 -12.37 -10.91
CA CYS A 17 -10.67 -11.14 -10.12
C CYS A 17 -12.02 -10.42 -10.24
N PRO A 18 -12.41 -9.63 -9.22
CA PRO A 18 -13.58 -8.77 -9.29
C PRO A 18 -13.44 -7.69 -10.38
N PRO A 19 -14.56 -7.24 -11.01
CA PRO A 19 -14.54 -6.22 -12.06
C PRO A 19 -13.78 -4.94 -11.66
N ASP A 20 -14.01 -4.43 -10.45
CA ASP A 20 -13.35 -3.23 -9.94
C ASP A 20 -11.81 -3.35 -9.92
N ARG A 21 -11.29 -4.57 -9.73
CA ARG A 21 -9.84 -4.83 -9.78
C ARG A 21 -9.32 -4.84 -11.21
N ILE A 22 -10.11 -5.33 -12.16
CA ILE A 22 -9.74 -5.37 -13.58
C ILE A 22 -9.63 -3.95 -14.12
N GLU A 23 -10.60 -3.08 -13.83
CA GLU A 23 -10.55 -1.67 -14.23
C GLU A 23 -9.31 -0.96 -13.68
N ALA A 24 -9.00 -1.16 -12.39
CA ALA A 24 -7.81 -0.60 -11.78
C ALA A 24 -6.51 -1.12 -12.43
N VAL A 25 -6.45 -2.42 -12.79
CA VAL A 25 -5.29 -2.99 -13.47
C VAL A 25 -5.13 -2.43 -14.88
N ILE A 26 -6.22 -2.27 -15.64
CA ILE A 26 -6.18 -1.69 -16.98
C ILE A 26 -5.68 -0.24 -16.92
N ALA A 27 -6.21 0.58 -16.01
CA ALA A 27 -5.77 1.96 -15.83
C ALA A 27 -4.28 2.04 -15.44
N LEU A 28 -3.84 1.19 -14.50
CA LEU A 28 -2.43 1.10 -14.13
C LEU A 28 -1.56 0.70 -15.33
N GLN A 29 -1.97 -0.28 -16.12
CA GLN A 29 -1.21 -0.72 -17.30
C GLN A 29 -1.13 0.35 -18.40
N GLN A 30 -2.12 1.22 -18.52
CA GLN A 30 -2.16 2.28 -19.54
C GLN A 30 -1.41 3.54 -19.13
N ASP A 31 -1.57 3.96 -17.87
CA ASP A 31 -1.15 5.30 -17.44
C ASP A 31 0.08 5.29 -16.52
N PHE A 32 0.52 4.13 -16.02
CA PHE A 32 1.69 4.05 -15.12
C PHE A 32 3.00 4.08 -15.91
N GLU A 33 3.74 5.17 -15.77
CA GLU A 33 5.10 5.31 -16.26
C GLU A 33 6.10 5.00 -15.13
N ALA A 34 6.79 3.85 -15.25
CA ALA A 34 7.76 3.41 -14.27
C ALA A 34 9.07 4.21 -14.37
N HIS A 35 9.59 4.64 -13.23
CA HIS A 35 10.90 5.27 -13.11
C HIS A 35 11.90 4.33 -12.42
N ASP A 36 13.20 4.51 -12.69
CA ASP A 36 14.27 3.70 -12.07
C ASP A 36 14.33 3.82 -10.53
N THR A 37 13.69 4.83 -9.95
CA THR A 37 13.60 5.06 -8.51
C THR A 37 12.34 4.48 -7.87
N ASP A 38 11.41 3.95 -8.66
CA ASP A 38 10.14 3.44 -8.15
C ASP A 38 10.32 2.08 -7.48
N LEU A 39 9.54 1.86 -6.44
CA LEU A 39 9.54 0.63 -5.67
C LEU A 39 8.14 0.03 -5.63
N ILE A 40 7.95 -1.04 -6.39
CA ILE A 40 6.68 -1.78 -6.47
C ILE A 40 6.68 -2.87 -5.40
N ILE A 41 5.62 -2.88 -4.58
CA ILE A 41 5.38 -3.93 -3.58
C ILE A 41 4.18 -4.74 -4.05
N SER A 42 4.38 -6.04 -4.29
CA SER A 42 3.30 -6.97 -4.64
C SER A 42 3.12 -8.01 -3.54
N THR A 43 1.89 -8.13 -3.03
CA THR A 43 1.52 -9.09 -1.99
C THR A 43 0.14 -9.68 -2.27
N PRO A 44 -0.11 -10.95 -1.93
CA PRO A 44 -1.47 -11.49 -1.90
C PRO A 44 -2.36 -10.69 -0.95
N PRO A 45 -3.67 -10.56 -1.22
CA PRO A 45 -4.60 -9.90 -0.32
C PRO A 45 -4.52 -10.47 1.11
N ARG A 46 -4.60 -9.60 2.12
CA ARG A 46 -4.62 -9.95 3.56
C ARG A 46 -3.34 -10.61 4.10
N SER A 47 -2.25 -10.67 3.34
CA SER A 47 -0.98 -11.29 3.78
C SER A 47 -0.05 -10.37 4.59
N GLY A 48 -0.57 -9.26 5.12
CA GLY A 48 0.22 -8.31 5.92
C GLY A 48 0.84 -7.17 5.10
N THR A 49 0.19 -6.73 4.02
CA THR A 49 0.59 -5.57 3.20
C THR A 49 0.84 -4.31 4.04
N LEU A 50 0.14 -4.15 5.17
CA LEU A 50 0.37 -3.07 6.12
C LEU A 50 1.77 -3.10 6.74
N TRP A 51 2.19 -4.26 7.23
CA TRP A 51 3.52 -4.46 7.81
C TRP A 51 4.60 -4.29 6.74
N LEU A 52 4.38 -4.81 5.53
CA LEU A 52 5.34 -4.67 4.46
C LEU A 52 5.48 -3.21 3.99
N LYS A 53 4.36 -2.49 3.82
CA LYS A 53 4.37 -1.06 3.46
C LYS A 53 5.09 -0.22 4.52
N SER A 54 4.88 -0.49 5.81
CA SER A 54 5.53 0.25 6.89
C SER A 54 7.04 -0.01 6.97
N MET A 55 7.46 -1.28 6.82
CA MET A 55 8.88 -1.64 6.77
C MET A 55 9.57 -1.00 5.57
N THR A 56 8.97 -1.10 4.38
CA THR A 56 9.51 -0.47 3.17
C THR A 56 9.66 1.04 3.33
N PHE A 57 8.64 1.71 3.85
CA PHE A 57 8.70 3.15 4.11
C PHE A 57 9.86 3.50 5.07
N ALA A 58 10.02 2.75 6.16
CA ALA A 58 11.07 2.97 7.14
C ALA A 58 12.47 2.80 6.53
N ILE A 59 12.65 1.80 5.66
CA ILE A 59 13.93 1.54 4.98
C ILE A 59 14.25 2.68 3.99
N VAL A 60 13.31 3.03 3.12
CA VAL A 60 13.51 4.08 2.10
C VAL A 60 13.80 5.44 2.73
N ASN A 61 13.15 5.75 3.86
CA ASN A 61 13.27 7.07 4.50
C ASN A 61 14.23 7.11 5.70
N ARG A 62 15.03 6.07 5.94
CA ARG A 62 15.91 5.97 7.13
C ARG A 62 16.89 7.13 7.30
N THR A 63 17.33 7.74 6.19
CA THR A 63 18.25 8.88 6.22
C THR A 63 17.52 10.21 6.46
N ARG A 64 16.24 10.30 6.07
CA ARG A 64 15.39 11.47 6.28
C ARG A 64 14.83 11.51 7.70
N TYR A 65 14.62 10.35 8.32
CA TYR A 65 14.14 10.21 9.70
C TYR A 65 15.14 9.41 10.55
N PRO A 66 16.31 9.99 10.90
CA PRO A 66 17.28 9.30 11.73
C PRO A 66 16.67 8.99 13.11
N ARG A 67 17.01 7.82 13.65
CA ARG A 67 16.60 7.41 14.98
C ARG A 67 17.23 8.38 15.99
N THR A 68 16.45 9.28 16.56
CA THR A 68 16.92 10.17 17.61
C THR A 68 17.26 9.32 18.85
N SER A 69 18.53 9.22 19.20
CA SER A 69 19.00 8.53 20.40
C SER A 69 18.84 9.38 21.67
N SER A 70 18.04 10.44 21.63
CA SER A 70 17.87 11.36 22.75
C SER A 70 16.78 10.85 23.69
N THR A 71 17.20 10.30 24.84
CA THR A 71 16.44 10.22 26.08
C THR A 71 15.98 11.62 26.50
N SER A 72 14.87 12.12 25.95
CA SER A 72 14.11 13.19 26.56
C SER A 72 12.69 13.18 26.01
N SER A 73 11.78 12.84 26.92
CA SER A 73 10.33 12.90 26.78
C SER A 73 9.88 14.21 26.11
N LYS A 74 9.27 14.10 24.91
CA LYS A 74 8.22 14.95 24.33
C LYS A 74 7.76 14.33 23.01
N HIS A 75 6.73 13.47 23.07
CA HIS A 75 6.11 12.84 21.91
C HIS A 75 5.37 13.88 21.04
N PRO A 76 5.34 13.66 19.71
CA PRO A 76 4.09 13.14 19.13
C PRO A 76 4.29 11.77 18.44
N PRO A 77 3.21 11.01 18.22
CA PRO A 77 3.30 9.63 17.73
C PRO A 77 3.83 9.56 16.30
N THR A 78 4.78 8.65 16.11
CA THR A 78 5.18 7.97 14.87
C THR A 78 4.45 8.40 13.58
N PRO A 79 5.16 8.94 12.57
CA PRO A 79 4.61 9.30 11.25
C PRO A 79 3.82 8.16 10.58
N ILE A 80 4.21 6.92 10.87
CA ILE A 80 3.62 5.70 10.32
C ILE A 80 2.14 5.51 10.73
N ALA A 81 1.64 6.12 11.80
CA ALA A 81 0.20 5.98 12.14
C ALA A 81 -0.66 7.01 11.37
N TYR A 82 -0.19 8.25 11.26
CA TYR A 82 -0.96 9.36 10.67
C TYR A 82 -1.07 9.29 9.15
N TYR A 83 -0.02 8.83 8.45
CA TYR A 83 -0.07 8.61 6.99
C TYR A 83 -1.12 7.57 6.57
N PHE A 84 -1.56 6.69 7.47
CA PHE A 84 -2.50 5.64 7.15
C PHE A 84 -3.97 6.04 7.34
N ILE A 85 -4.26 7.09 8.11
CA ILE A 85 -5.63 7.59 8.29
C ILE A 85 -6.04 8.51 7.13
N SER A 86 -5.07 9.17 6.48
CA SER A 86 -5.34 10.17 5.42
C SER A 86 -5.12 9.70 3.99
N SER A 87 -4.67 8.45 3.78
CA SER A 87 -4.34 7.95 2.44
C SER A 87 -5.53 7.17 1.84
N PRO A 88 -6.28 7.72 0.87
CA PRO A 88 -7.41 7.05 0.23
C PRO A 88 -7.00 5.81 -0.58
N CYS A 89 -5.71 5.61 -0.86
CA CYS A 89 -5.20 4.48 -1.61
C CYS A 89 -5.12 3.16 -0.82
N ALA A 90 -5.66 3.10 0.41
CA ALA A 90 -5.74 1.86 1.20
C ALA A 90 -7.07 1.10 1.01
N LEU A 91 -8.00 1.65 0.21
CA LEU A 91 -9.28 1.01 -0.14
C LEU A 91 -9.33 0.45 -1.57
N LEU A 92 -8.27 0.64 -2.35
CA LEU A 92 -7.96 -0.23 -3.47
C LEU A 92 -7.06 -1.33 -2.91
#